data_AF-A0A8T3P891-F1
#
_entry.id   AF-A0A8T3P891-F1
#
_cell.length_a   1.000
_cell.length_b   1.000
_cell.length_c   1.000
_cell.angle_alpha   90.00
_cell.angle_beta   90.00
_cell.angle_gamma   90.00
#
_symmetry.space_group_name_H-M   'P 1'
#
loop_
_entity.id
_entity.type
_entity.pdbx_description
1 polymer ?
#
loop_
_entity_poly.entity_id
_entity_poly.type
_entity_poly.pdbx_seq_one_letter_code
_entity_poly.pdbx_strand_id
1 'polypeptide(L)'
;MTRFQRLAFITALATFGLVVVGGIVRVTDAGLGCPDWPFCYGQLIPSLGDDKAWIEWMHRTLAAVIGFLVLGLAVLGLRQRRERPGLAVLSVAALVLTGFQAWLGKVTVETGNSAGSVTAHLAAAMLLLGLLIAIAVRTRYPAQLARGGTS
;
A
#
# COMPACT_ATOMS: atom_id res chain seq x y z
N MET A 1 -20.13 -11.37 2.56
CA MET A 1 -18.72 -11.16 2.19
C MET A 1 -17.85 -12.08 3.03
N THR A 2 -16.94 -12.84 2.41
CA THR A 2 -15.95 -13.66 3.14
C THR A 2 -14.91 -12.77 3.85
N ARG A 3 -14.16 -13.34 4.82
CA ARG A 3 -13.08 -12.62 5.52
C ARG A 3 -12.06 -12.03 4.53
N PHE A 4 -11.69 -12.79 3.49
CA PHE A 4 -10.78 -12.34 2.43
C PHE A 4 -11.37 -11.17 1.61
N GLN A 5 -12.65 -11.27 1.20
CA GLN A 5 -13.32 -10.21 0.44
C GLN A 5 -13.39 -8.90 1.23
N ARG A 6 -13.74 -8.97 2.52
CA ARG A 6 -13.79 -7.81 3.40
C ARG A 6 -12.40 -7.18 3.57
N LEU A 7 -11.37 -8.00 3.80
CA LEU A 7 -10.00 -7.52 3.92
C LEU A 7 -9.53 -6.83 2.64
N ALA A 8 -9.69 -7.47 1.47
CA ALA A 8 -9.28 -6.89 0.19
C ALA A 8 -9.93 -5.51 -0.07
N PHE A 9 -11.22 -5.37 0.23
CA PHE A 9 -11.94 -4.10 0.07
C PHE A 9 -11.46 -3.03 1.05
N ILE A 10 -11.29 -3.37 2.34
CA ILE A 10 -10.77 -2.45 3.35
C ILE A 10 -9.36 -1.99 2.98
N THR A 11 -8.48 -2.92 2.59
CA THR A 11 -7.11 -2.59 2.18
C THR A 11 -7.10 -1.64 0.99
N ALA A 12 -7.89 -1.92 -0.07
CA ALA A 12 -7.96 -1.04 -1.24
C ALA A 12 -8.46 0.37 -0.88
N LEU A 13 -9.51 0.49 -0.06
CA LEU A 13 -10.04 1.78 0.39
C LEU A 13 -9.04 2.53 1.27
N ALA A 14 -8.38 1.84 2.19
CA ALA A 14 -7.35 2.43 3.06
C ALA A 14 -6.14 2.90 2.23
N THR A 15 -5.69 2.12 1.24
CA THR A 15 -4.61 2.52 0.33
C THR A 15 -5.00 3.74 -0.50
N PHE A 16 -6.24 3.83 -0.98
CA PHE A 16 -6.72 5.04 -1.65
C PHE A 16 -6.66 6.26 -0.72
N GLY A 17 -7.12 6.11 0.54
CA GLY A 17 -6.98 7.17 1.55
C GLY A 17 -5.52 7.57 1.79
N LEU A 18 -4.60 6.61 1.87
CA LEU A 18 -3.18 6.88 2.03
C LEU A 18 -2.57 7.64 0.85
N VAL A 19 -3.01 7.36 -0.38
CA VAL A 19 -2.59 8.13 -1.57
C VAL A 19 -2.99 9.59 -1.42
N VAL A 20 -4.23 9.87 -0.96
CA VAL A 20 -4.69 11.24 -0.71
C VAL A 20 -3.83 11.90 0.37
N VAL A 21 -3.54 11.19 1.47
CA VAL A 21 -2.62 11.67 2.51
C VAL A 21 -1.23 11.96 1.95
N GLY A 22 -0.69 11.12 1.06
CA GLY A 22 0.58 11.37 0.38
C GLY A 22 0.54 12.64 -0.49
N GLY A 23 -0.58 12.91 -1.15
CA GLY A 23 -0.82 14.19 -1.83
C GLY A 23 -0.81 15.39 -0.87
N ILE A 24 -1.39 15.23 0.32
CA ILE A 24 -1.36 16.24 1.39
C ILE A 24 0.08 16.51 1.84
N VAL A 25 0.88 15.46 2.08
CA VAL A 25 2.31 15.59 2.44
C VAL A 25 3.08 16.40 1.38
N ARG A 26 2.77 16.18 0.10
CA ARG A 26 3.42 16.91 -1.00
C ARG A 26 2.98 18.37 -1.08
N VAL A 27 1.68 18.66 -1.02
CA VAL A 27 1.18 20.04 -1.19
C VAL A 27 1.47 20.94 0.01
N THR A 28 1.69 20.35 1.19
CA THR A 28 2.09 21.07 2.41
C THR A 28 3.61 21.22 2.57
N ASP A 29 4.39 20.76 1.58
CA ASP A 29 5.85 20.67 1.64
C ASP A 29 6.35 19.99 2.94
N ALA A 30 5.61 18.98 3.39
CA ALA A 30 5.91 18.19 4.58
C ALA A 30 6.71 16.92 4.25
N GLY A 31 6.98 16.63 2.96
CA GLY A 31 7.73 15.44 2.54
C GLY A 31 9.21 15.40 2.95
N LEU A 32 9.70 16.42 3.66
CA LEU A 32 11.01 16.50 4.29
C LEU A 32 10.91 16.88 5.78
N GLY A 33 9.73 16.71 6.39
CA GLY A 33 9.51 16.96 7.81
C GLY A 33 10.29 15.97 8.70
N CYS A 34 10.63 14.80 8.18
CA CYS A 34 11.47 13.80 8.83
C CYS A 34 12.71 13.51 7.97
N PRO A 35 13.90 13.99 8.37
CA PRO A 35 15.13 13.83 7.57
C PRO A 35 15.65 12.39 7.52
N ASP A 36 15.28 11.57 8.50
CA ASP A 36 15.69 10.17 8.60
C ASP A 36 14.57 9.22 8.18
N TRP A 37 14.91 7.96 7.93
CA TRP A 37 13.96 6.85 7.78
C TRP A 37 14.60 5.58 8.34
N PRO A 38 13.91 4.76 9.17
CA PRO A 38 12.49 4.81 9.53
C PRO A 38 12.15 5.79 10.67
N PHE A 39 13.15 6.33 11.36
CA PHE A 39 12.99 7.29 12.45
C PHE A 39 12.72 8.71 11.92
N CYS A 40 12.37 9.64 12.81
CA CYS A 40 12.23 11.07 12.54
C CYS A 40 13.04 11.82 13.59
N TYR A 41 14.12 12.51 13.19
CA TYR A 41 15.10 13.12 14.12
C TYR A 41 15.68 12.12 15.13
N GLY A 42 16.01 10.90 14.68
CA GLY A 42 16.47 9.81 15.54
C GLY A 42 15.44 9.28 16.55
N GLN A 43 14.20 9.80 16.56
CA GLN A 43 13.12 9.37 17.44
C GLN A 43 12.05 8.60 16.67
N LEU A 44 11.29 7.73 17.36
CA LEU A 44 10.18 7.03 16.75
C LEU A 44 8.94 7.92 16.58
N ILE A 45 8.74 8.90 17.47
CA ILE A 45 7.62 9.85 17.45
C ILE A 45 8.23 11.26 17.40
N PRO A 46 7.80 12.14 16.47
CA PRO A 46 8.34 13.49 16.36
C PRO A 46 7.93 14.38 17.53
N SER A 47 8.65 15.47 17.73
CA SER A 47 8.30 16.49 18.73
C SER A 47 6.96 17.15 18.41
N LEU A 48 6.18 17.54 19.42
CA LEU A 48 4.85 18.15 19.25
C LEU A 48 4.87 19.55 18.62
N GLY A 49 6.04 20.15 18.43
CA GLY A 49 6.19 21.52 17.89
C GLY A 49 6.43 21.58 16.37
N ASP A 50 6.53 20.44 15.68
CA ASP A 50 6.81 20.39 14.24
C ASP A 50 5.66 19.74 13.47
N ASP A 51 4.76 20.59 12.97
CA ASP A 51 3.58 20.17 12.22
C ASP A 51 3.94 19.37 10.94
N LYS A 52 5.06 19.71 10.28
CA LYS A 52 5.49 19.03 9.06
C LYS A 52 6.00 17.63 9.37
N ALA A 53 6.79 17.49 10.44
CA ALA A 53 7.23 16.18 10.93
C ALA A 53 6.04 15.29 11.29
N TRP A 54 5.00 15.84 11.93
CA TRP A 54 3.78 15.10 12.25
C TRP A 54 3.01 14.64 11.01
N ILE A 55 2.86 15.50 10.00
CA ILE A 55 2.19 15.14 8.75
C ILE A 55 2.92 13.97 8.05
N GLU A 56 4.25 14.04 7.96
CA GLU A 56 5.04 12.96 7.35
C GLU A 56 5.01 11.68 8.18
N TRP A 57 5.13 11.78 9.50
CA TRP A 57 5.08 10.64 10.41
C TRP A 57 3.74 9.91 10.38
N MET A 58 2.62 10.67 10.30
CA MET A 58 1.28 10.12 10.10
C MET A 58 1.18 9.32 8.81
N HIS A 59 1.68 9.85 7.69
CA HIS A 59 1.71 9.15 6.42
C HIS A 59 2.50 7.83 6.52
N ARG A 60 3.71 7.87 7.10
CA ARG A 60 4.57 6.68 7.30
C ARG A 60 3.89 5.62 8.18
N THR A 61 3.24 6.04 9.26
CA THR A 61 2.55 5.14 10.20
C THR A 61 1.34 4.48 9.55
N LEU A 62 0.53 5.24 8.82
CA LEU A 62 -0.60 4.70 8.06
C LEU A 62 -0.12 3.72 6.97
N ALA A 63 1.00 4.02 6.31
CA ALA A 63 1.62 3.11 5.34
C ALA A 63 2.03 1.77 5.97
N ALA A 64 2.61 1.79 7.18
CA ALA A 64 2.95 0.57 7.91
C ALA A 64 1.70 -0.27 8.25
N VAL A 65 0.62 0.37 8.71
CA VAL A 65 -0.66 -0.30 8.98
C VAL A 65 -1.21 -0.97 7.71
N ILE A 66 -1.19 -0.28 6.57
CA ILE A 66 -1.60 -0.84 5.28
C ILE A 66 -0.69 -2.00 4.87
N GLY A 67 0.61 -1.92 5.13
CA GLY A 67 1.55 -3.03 4.93
C GLY A 67 1.11 -4.30 5.66
N PHE A 68 0.66 -4.19 6.91
CA PHE A 68 0.11 -5.34 7.66
C PHE A 68 -1.20 -5.86 7.08
N LEU A 69 -2.07 -4.99 6.57
CA LEU A 69 -3.29 -5.41 5.88
C LEU A 69 -2.99 -6.18 4.59
N VAL A 70 -2.01 -5.72 3.80
CA VAL A 70 -1.55 -6.41 2.59
C VAL A 70 -0.88 -7.75 2.94
N LEU A 71 -0.09 -7.81 4.02
CA LEU A 71 0.48 -9.07 4.52
C LEU A 71 -0.63 -10.06 4.90
N GLY A 72 -1.66 -9.61 5.62
CA GLY A 72 -2.83 -10.42 5.94
C GLY A 72 -3.53 -10.95 4.68
N LEU A 73 -3.66 -10.10 3.65
CA LEU A 73 -4.23 -10.48 2.36
C LEU A 73 -3.40 -11.56 1.66
N ALA A 74 -2.07 -11.40 1.65
CA ALA A 74 -1.15 -12.40 1.10
C ALA A 74 -1.22 -13.74 1.85
N VAL A 75 -1.25 -13.72 3.19
CA VAL A 75 -1.37 -14.93 4.02
C VAL A 75 -2.68 -15.66 3.72
N LEU A 76 -3.82 -14.96 3.71
CA LEU A 76 -5.11 -15.56 3.41
C LEU A 76 -5.23 -16.03 1.95
N GLY A 77 -4.61 -15.31 1.01
CA GLY A 77 -4.53 -15.69 -0.40
C GLY A 77 -3.74 -16.98 -0.58
N LEU A 78 -2.57 -17.07 0.07
CA LEU A 78 -1.72 -18.27 0.05
C LEU A 78 -2.39 -19.48 0.70
N ARG A 79 -3.19 -19.29 1.76
CA ARG A 79 -4.00 -20.36 2.36
C ARG A 79 -5.05 -20.91 1.39
N GLN A 80 -5.59 -20.07 0.50
CA GLN A 80 -6.56 -20.44 -0.53
C GLN A 80 -5.92 -20.80 -1.88
N ARG A 81 -4.59 -20.94 -1.97
CA ARG A 81 -3.88 -21.14 -3.24
C ARG A 81 -4.30 -22.38 -4.03
N ARG A 82 -4.81 -23.42 -3.35
CA ARG A 82 -5.30 -24.65 -3.99
C ARG A 82 -6.63 -24.43 -4.72
N GLU A 83 -7.47 -23.55 -4.18
CA GLU A 83 -8.79 -23.24 -4.75
C GLU A 83 -8.73 -22.09 -5.76
N ARG A 84 -7.89 -21.07 -5.47
CA ARG A 84 -7.82 -19.82 -6.25
C ARG A 84 -6.36 -19.37 -6.43
N PRO A 85 -5.53 -20.12 -7.20
CA PRO A 85 -4.11 -19.81 -7.37
C PRO A 85 -3.85 -18.41 -7.92
N GLY A 86 -4.70 -17.92 -8.83
CA GLY A 86 -4.58 -16.56 -9.37
C GLY A 86 -4.70 -15.46 -8.29
N LEU A 87 -5.57 -15.62 -7.29
CA LEU A 87 -5.68 -14.65 -6.20
C LEU A 87 -4.47 -14.70 -5.26
N ALA A 88 -3.89 -15.89 -5.05
CA ALA A 88 -2.67 -16.04 -4.27
C ALA A 88 -1.49 -15.29 -4.92
N VAL A 89 -1.28 -15.48 -6.23
CA VAL A 89 -0.22 -14.77 -6.99
C VAL A 89 -0.40 -13.26 -6.91
N LEU A 90 -1.62 -12.76 -7.15
CA LEU A 90 -1.89 -11.32 -7.08
C LEU A 90 -1.68 -10.76 -5.66
N SER A 91 -2.05 -11.51 -4.63
CA SER A 91 -1.87 -11.05 -3.23
C SER A 91 -0.40 -11.02 -2.82
N VAL A 92 0.42 -11.97 -3.30
CA VAL A 92 1.88 -11.94 -3.10
C VAL A 92 2.52 -10.80 -3.90
N ALA A 93 2.10 -10.59 -5.15
CA ALA A 93 2.57 -9.47 -5.95
C ALA A 93 2.29 -8.12 -5.27
N ALA A 94 1.10 -7.96 -4.67
CA ALA A 94 0.76 -6.77 -3.90
C ALA A 94 1.68 -6.57 -2.68
N LEU A 95 2.03 -7.65 -1.97
CA LEU A 95 2.97 -7.60 -0.85
C LEU A 95 4.37 -7.18 -1.29
N VAL A 96 4.89 -7.76 -2.38
CA VAL A 96 6.19 -7.39 -2.95
C VAL A 96 6.20 -5.93 -3.38
N LEU A 97 5.15 -5.48 -4.06
CA LEU A 97 5.02 -4.09 -4.49
C LEU A 97 4.89 -3.12 -3.32
N THR A 98 4.29 -3.54 -2.20
CA THR A 98 4.25 -2.75 -0.96
C THR A 98 5.64 -2.61 -0.33
N GLY A 99 6.46 -3.66 -0.35
CA GLY A 99 7.86 -3.56 0.07
C GLY A 99 8.67 -2.63 -0.84
N PHE A 100 8.45 -2.71 -2.15
CA PHE A 100 9.05 -1.80 -3.12
C PHE A 100 8.62 -0.33 -2.90
N GLN A 101 7.35 -0.10 -2.52
CA GLN A 101 6.86 1.22 -2.14
C GLN A 101 7.57 1.78 -0.90
N ALA A 102 7.79 0.96 0.14
CA ALA A 102 8.53 1.38 1.32
C ALA A 102 9.97 1.81 0.95
N TRP A 103 10.63 1.05 0.06
CA TRP A 103 11.94 1.42 -0.46
C TRP A 103 11.92 2.72 -1.27
N LEU A 104 10.96 2.91 -2.18
CA LEU A 104 10.81 4.17 -2.91
C LEU A 104 10.53 5.36 -1.98
N GLY A 105 9.76 5.15 -0.91
CA GLY A 105 9.49 6.19 0.09
C GLY A 105 10.77 6.66 0.78
N LYS A 106 11.65 5.72 1.16
CA LYS A 106 12.99 6.04 1.66
C LYS A 106 13.80 6.84 0.63
N VAL A 107 13.80 6.43 -0.65
CA VAL A 107 14.53 7.13 -1.72
C VAL A 107 14.01 8.57 -1.91
N THR A 108 12.71 8.81 -1.75
CA THR A 108 12.13 10.16 -1.82
C THR A 108 12.71 11.07 -0.74
N VAL A 109 12.89 10.56 0.49
CA VAL A 109 13.51 11.32 1.59
C VAL A 109 15.00 11.57 1.30
N GLU A 110 15.75 10.53 0.91
CA GLU A 110 17.19 10.63 0.62
C GLU A 110 17.52 11.56 -0.55
N THR A 111 16.61 11.68 -1.52
CA THR A 111 16.79 12.56 -2.69
C THR A 111 16.17 13.94 -2.52
N GLY A 112 15.78 14.33 -1.30
CA GLY A 112 15.26 15.67 -1.03
C GLY A 112 13.92 15.94 -1.72
N ASN A 113 13.04 14.94 -1.80
CA ASN A 113 11.70 15.05 -2.40
C ASN A 113 11.73 15.43 -3.89
N SER A 114 12.73 14.89 -4.61
CA SER A 114 12.95 15.15 -6.04
C SER A 114 11.73 14.76 -6.89
N ALA A 115 11.42 15.54 -7.93
CA ALA A 115 10.24 15.30 -8.75
C ALA A 115 10.21 13.89 -9.37
N GLY A 116 11.39 13.37 -9.74
CA GLY A 116 11.54 12.01 -10.28
C GLY A 116 11.20 10.92 -9.25
N SER A 117 11.74 11.01 -8.02
CA SER A 117 11.48 10.03 -6.96
C SER A 117 9.99 10.01 -6.56
N VAL A 118 9.38 11.18 -6.39
CA VAL A 118 7.97 11.33 -6.03
C VAL A 118 7.06 10.77 -7.13
N THR A 119 7.37 11.04 -8.39
CA THR A 119 6.59 10.53 -9.54
C THR A 119 6.70 9.01 -9.61
N ALA A 120 7.90 8.44 -9.46
CA ALA A 120 8.09 6.98 -9.42
C ALA A 120 7.33 6.34 -8.24
N HIS A 121 7.39 6.97 -7.06
CA HIS A 121 6.68 6.55 -5.87
C HIS A 121 5.16 6.53 -6.11
N LEU A 122 4.60 7.63 -6.62
CA LEU A 122 3.17 7.74 -6.93
C LEU A 122 2.73 6.75 -8.04
N ALA A 123 3.51 6.61 -9.11
CA ALA A 123 3.19 5.68 -10.19
C ALA A 123 3.10 4.23 -9.69
N ALA A 124 4.05 3.81 -8.86
CA ALA A 124 4.02 2.49 -8.25
C ALA A 124 2.91 2.35 -7.17
N ALA A 125 2.53 3.44 -6.47
CA ALA A 125 1.37 3.46 -5.59
C ALA A 125 0.06 3.25 -6.36
N MET A 126 -0.08 3.87 -7.54
CA MET A 126 -1.23 3.68 -8.43
C MET A 126 -1.32 2.26 -8.98
N LEU A 127 -0.17 1.66 -9.32
CA LEU A 127 -0.11 0.25 -9.69
C LEU A 127 -0.57 -0.66 -8.54
N LEU A 128 -0.11 -0.41 -7.31
CA LEU A 128 -0.53 -1.15 -6.12
C LEU A 128 -2.04 -1.01 -5.87
N LEU A 129 -2.57 0.21 -5.94
CA LEU A 129 -3.99 0.46 -5.78
C LEU A 129 -4.82 -0.27 -6.85
N GLY A 130 -4.41 -0.19 -8.12
CA GLY A 130 -5.05 -0.92 -9.21
C GLY A 130 -5.06 -2.43 -8.99
N LEU A 131 -3.95 -2.99 -8.51
CA LEU A 131 -3.83 -4.40 -8.16
C LEU A 131 -4.76 -4.79 -7.00
N LEU A 132 -4.83 -3.98 -5.94
CA LEU A 132 -5.71 -4.22 -4.79
C LEU A 132 -7.19 -4.14 -5.19
N ILE A 133 -7.57 -3.18 -6.04
CA ILE A 133 -8.91 -3.11 -6.62
C ILE A 133 -9.20 -4.35 -7.47
N ALA A 134 -8.27 -4.77 -8.32
CA ALA A 134 -8.43 -5.97 -9.14
C ALA A 134 -8.62 -7.23 -8.27
N ILE A 135 -7.89 -7.36 -7.16
CA ILE A 135 -8.09 -8.45 -6.18
C ILE A 135 -9.49 -8.35 -5.57
N ALA A 136 -9.88 -7.16 -5.08
CA ALA A 136 -11.17 -6.91 -4.42
C ALA A 136 -12.38 -7.15 -5.33
N VAL A 137 -12.23 -6.92 -6.64
CA VAL A 137 -13.23 -7.22 -7.67
C VAL A 137 -13.23 -8.70 -8.02
N ARG A 138 -12.07 -9.29 -8.34
CA ARG A 138 -11.95 -10.72 -8.72
C ARG A 138 -12.41 -11.68 -7.63
N THR A 139 -12.23 -11.33 -6.36
CA THR A 139 -12.69 -12.17 -5.25
C THR A 139 -14.22 -12.22 -5.12
N ARG A 140 -14.95 -11.25 -5.70
CA ARG A 140 -16.43 -11.26 -5.74
C ARG A 140 -17.00 -12.15 -6.85
N TYR A 141 -16.26 -12.38 -7.94
CA TYR A 141 -16.69 -13.30 -8.99
C TYR A 141 -16.44 -14.77 -8.58
N PRO A 142 -17.46 -15.65 -8.56
CA PRO A 142 -17.26 -17.07 -8.33
C PRO A 142 -16.48 -17.70 -9.49
N ALA A 143 -15.60 -18.67 -9.18
CA ALA A 143 -14.69 -19.32 -10.13
C ALA A 143 -15.37 -20.18 -11.22
N GLN A 144 -16.70 -20.06 -11.40
CA GLN A 144 -17.53 -21.01 -12.14
C GLN A 144 -17.71 -20.73 -13.65
N LEU A 145 -17.20 -19.63 -14.20
CA LEU A 145 -17.36 -19.34 -15.65
C LEU A 145 -16.33 -20.03 -16.55
N ALA A 146 -15.32 -20.72 -16.01
CA ALA A 146 -14.25 -21.35 -16.81
C ALA A 146 -14.46 -22.85 -17.09
N ARG A 147 -15.53 -23.48 -16.58
CA ARG A 147 -15.77 -24.94 -16.74
C ARG A 147 -17.05 -25.31 -17.49
N GLY A 148 -17.81 -24.33 -18.00
CA GLY A 148 -19.13 -24.57 -18.63
C GLY A 148 -19.13 -24.64 -20.16
N GLY A 149 -17.98 -24.74 -20.82
CA GLY A 149 -17.87 -24.56 -22.28
C GLY A 149 -17.48 -25.79 -23.11
N THR A 150 -17.54 -27.00 -22.53
CA THR A 150 -17.30 -28.23 -23.29
C THR A 150 -18.38 -29.25 -22.94
N SER A 151 -19.44 -29.28 -23.74
CA SER A 151 -20.38 -30.39 -23.87
C SER A 151 -20.70 -30.53 -25.34
#